data_AF-A0A351JZX5-F1
#
_entry.id   AF-A0A351JZX5-F1
#
_cell.length_a   1.000
_cell.length_b   1.000
_cell.length_c   1.000
_cell.angle_alpha   90.00
_cell.angle_beta   90.00
_cell.angle_gamma   90.00
#
_symmetry.space_group_name_H-M   'P 1'
#
loop_
_entity.id
_entity.type
_entity.pdbx_description
1 polymer ?
#
loop_
_entity_poly.entity_id
_entity_poly.type
_entity_poly.pdbx_seq_one_letter_code
_entity_poly.pdbx_strand_id
1 'polypeptide(L)'
;MRDGDAVIGVAPLLLKGNRASFMGSPDVCDYLDFVVAPEREGDFFNTLLTSLAESGIASLDLPSLRPDSTVLTSLLRIARERGLAISCEPHDVSLELDLPATWDEYLEMLSAKQRHEVRRKLKRLSEAGDIDYVVEDGNATGECIDLFLRLFRATSKEKSTFMTADMEAFFRSIAEAMADIVKLGILKIDAMPVAAVMCLDYRGTI
;
A
#
# COMPACT_ATOMS: atom_id res chain seq x y z
N MET A 1 -3.97 -17.46 13.36
CA MET A 1 -4.97 -18.26 14.09
C MET A 1 -5.58 -19.29 13.17
N ARG A 2 -5.70 -20.53 13.62
CA ARG A 2 -6.32 -21.62 12.86
C ARG A 2 -7.47 -22.21 13.67
N ASP A 3 -8.47 -22.68 12.95
CA ASP A 3 -9.60 -23.46 13.46
C ASP A 3 -9.62 -24.78 12.68
N GLY A 4 -9.08 -25.84 13.29
CA GLY A 4 -8.65 -27.04 12.57
C GLY A 4 -7.63 -26.70 11.48
N ASP A 5 -7.94 -27.08 10.24
CA ASP A 5 -7.10 -26.82 9.07
C ASP A 5 -7.29 -25.42 8.46
N ALA A 6 -8.37 -24.71 8.81
CA ALA A 6 -8.69 -23.41 8.24
C ALA A 6 -7.91 -22.28 8.93
N VAL A 7 -7.25 -21.42 8.14
CA VAL A 7 -6.67 -20.17 8.64
C VAL A 7 -7.79 -19.15 8.75
N ILE A 8 -8.05 -18.67 9.96
CA ILE A 8 -9.13 -17.72 10.25
C ILE A 8 -8.63 -16.32 10.64
N GLY A 9 -7.32 -16.16 10.78
CA GLY A 9 -6.74 -14.82 10.82
C GLY A 9 -5.22 -14.80 10.88
N VAL A 10 -4.62 -13.71 10.44
CA VAL A 10 -3.18 -13.44 10.40
C VAL A 10 -2.92 -12.09 11.04
N ALA A 11 -1.95 -12.05 11.97
CA ALA A 11 -1.48 -10.85 12.64
C ALA A 11 -0.04 -10.56 12.20
N PRO A 12 0.18 -9.72 11.18
CA PRO A 12 1.51 -9.36 10.73
C PRO A 12 2.11 -8.34 11.70
N LEU A 13 2.66 -8.82 12.82
CA LEU A 13 3.21 -7.98 13.89
C LEU A 13 4.71 -8.15 14.04
N LEU A 14 5.43 -7.03 14.16
CA LEU A 14 6.81 -6.97 14.59
C LEU A 14 6.87 -6.82 16.12
N LEU A 15 7.60 -7.71 16.79
CA LEU A 15 7.81 -7.65 18.23
C LEU A 15 9.16 -7.03 18.55
N LYS A 16 9.17 -5.99 19.39
CA LYS A 16 10.38 -5.32 19.87
C LYS A 16 10.27 -5.04 21.36
N GLY A 17 10.94 -5.86 22.17
CA GLY A 17 10.84 -5.80 23.63
C GLY A 17 9.40 -6.10 24.07
N ASN A 18 8.79 -5.17 24.79
CA ASN A 18 7.40 -5.27 25.27
C ASN A 18 6.39 -4.54 24.35
N ARG A 19 6.75 -4.25 23.10
CA ARG A 19 5.87 -3.61 22.12
C ARG A 19 5.69 -4.50 20.90
N ALA A 20 4.45 -4.60 20.45
CA ALA A 20 4.09 -5.11 19.14
C ALA A 20 3.65 -3.95 18.24
N SER A 21 3.99 -3.99 16.96
CA SER A 21 3.47 -3.06 15.95
C SER A 21 3.19 -3.78 14.65
N PHE A 22 2.44 -3.18 13.72
CA PHE A 22 2.33 -3.77 12.38
C PHE A 22 3.71 -3.96 11.73
N MET A 23 3.85 -5.03 10.96
CA MET A 23 4.93 -5.20 10.00
C MET A 23 4.63 -4.32 8.79
N GLY A 24 5.47 -3.32 8.56
CA GLY A 24 5.30 -2.29 7.54
C GLY A 24 5.81 -0.95 8.05
N SER A 25 5.81 0.07 7.19
CA SER A 25 6.10 1.45 7.58
C SER A 25 5.10 2.38 6.89
N PRO A 26 4.62 3.44 7.58
CA PRO A 26 3.87 4.51 6.95
C PRO A 26 4.61 5.18 5.78
N ASP A 27 5.94 5.01 5.71
CA ASP A 27 6.77 5.53 4.61
C ASP A 27 6.52 4.84 3.26
N VAL A 28 5.98 3.61 3.28
CA VAL A 28 5.82 2.74 2.09
C VAL A 28 4.50 1.96 2.06
N CYS A 29 3.71 2.01 3.13
CA CYS A 29 2.43 1.34 3.24
C CYS A 29 1.34 2.35 3.58
N ASP A 30 0.41 2.55 2.64
CA ASP A 30 -0.73 3.44 2.84
C ASP A 30 -1.70 2.89 3.89
N TYR A 31 -1.96 1.58 3.84
CA TYR A 31 -2.91 0.90 4.72
C TYR A 31 -2.35 -0.39 5.30
N LEU A 32 -2.58 -0.60 6.59
CA LEU A 32 -2.23 -1.82 7.31
C LEU A 32 -3.44 -2.27 8.13
N ASP A 33 -3.65 -3.59 8.16
CA ASP A 33 -4.72 -4.20 8.95
C ASP A 33 -4.39 -5.66 9.27
N PHE A 34 -5.22 -6.26 10.12
CA PHE A 34 -5.25 -7.69 10.32
C PHE A 34 -6.05 -8.36 9.19
N VAL A 35 -5.56 -9.51 8.73
CA VAL A 35 -6.33 -10.34 7.79
C VAL A 35 -7.15 -11.30 8.64
N VAL A 36 -8.46 -11.08 8.74
CA VAL A 36 -9.34 -11.89 9.59
C VAL A 36 -10.50 -12.43 8.75
N ALA A 37 -10.88 -13.69 8.99
CA ALA A 37 -12.06 -14.25 8.36
C ALA A 37 -13.32 -13.52 8.89
N PRO A 38 -14.29 -13.22 8.01
CA PRO A 38 -15.53 -12.56 8.42
C PRO A 38 -16.21 -13.29 9.57
N GLU A 39 -16.77 -12.53 10.51
CA GLU A 39 -17.47 -13.01 11.71
C GLU A 39 -16.59 -13.72 12.75
N ARG A 40 -15.27 -13.83 12.50
CA ARG A 40 -14.28 -14.42 13.43
C ARG A 40 -13.42 -13.38 14.12
N GLU A 41 -13.70 -12.09 13.95
CA GLU A 41 -12.95 -10.97 14.53
C GLU A 41 -12.97 -11.03 16.06
N GLY A 42 -14.12 -11.38 16.64
CA GLY A 42 -14.28 -11.58 18.08
C GLY A 42 -13.30 -12.61 18.64
N ASP A 43 -13.33 -13.83 18.10
CA ASP A 43 -12.42 -14.91 18.49
C ASP A 43 -10.95 -14.51 18.28
N PHE A 44 -10.68 -13.88 17.14
CA PHE A 44 -9.33 -13.55 16.71
C PHE A 44 -8.68 -12.52 17.62
N PHE A 45 -9.34 -11.38 17.83
CA PHE A 45 -8.77 -10.32 18.65
C PHE A 45 -8.74 -10.67 20.13
N ASN A 46 -9.70 -11.45 20.62
CA ASN A 46 -9.63 -11.95 21.99
C ASN A 46 -8.41 -12.86 22.18
N THR A 47 -8.18 -13.78 21.24
CA THR A 47 -7.03 -14.70 21.30
C THR A 47 -5.71 -13.95 21.13
N LEU A 48 -5.64 -13.01 20.18
CA LEU A 48 -4.46 -12.20 19.91
C LEU A 48 -4.06 -11.38 21.15
N LEU A 49 -5.00 -10.65 21.75
CA LEU A 49 -4.71 -9.81 22.93
C LEU A 49 -4.27 -10.65 24.13
N THR A 50 -4.86 -11.84 24.33
CA THR A 50 -4.42 -12.76 25.38
C THR A 50 -3.01 -13.26 25.13
N SER A 51 -2.71 -13.72 23.91
CA SER A 51 -1.39 -14.23 23.53
C SER A 51 -0.29 -13.16 23.64
N LEU A 52 -0.58 -11.92 23.24
CA LEU A 52 0.35 -10.79 23.38
C LEU A 52 0.64 -10.50 24.85
N ALA A 53 -0.39 -10.46 25.70
CA ALA A 53 -0.22 -10.21 27.13
C ALA A 53 0.60 -11.32 27.83
N GLU A 54 0.32 -12.59 27.52
CA GLU A 54 1.09 -13.74 28.02
C GLU A 54 2.55 -13.72 27.57
N SER A 55 2.81 -13.15 26.39
CA SER A 55 4.16 -12.95 25.85
C SER A 55 4.88 -11.72 26.44
N GLY A 56 4.26 -11.02 27.39
CA GLY A 56 4.84 -9.84 28.04
C GLY A 56 4.77 -8.55 27.21
N ILE A 57 3.96 -8.53 26.14
CA ILE A 57 3.71 -7.33 25.36
C ILE A 57 2.77 -6.40 26.14
N ALA A 58 3.23 -5.18 26.37
CA ALA A 58 2.54 -4.15 27.13
C ALA A 58 1.89 -3.07 26.24
N SER A 59 2.29 -2.96 24.97
CA SER A 59 1.72 -1.99 24.04
C SER A 59 1.63 -2.53 22.62
N LEU A 60 0.57 -2.10 21.91
CA LEU A 60 0.30 -2.43 20.52
C LEU A 60 0.18 -1.12 19.73
N ASP A 61 1.01 -0.96 18.70
CA ASP A 61 1.04 0.24 17.86
C ASP A 61 0.64 -0.09 16.41
N LEU A 62 -0.46 0.52 15.96
CA LEU A 62 -1.16 0.14 14.73
C LEU A 62 -1.37 1.38 13.85
N PRO A 63 -0.33 1.85 13.13
CA PRO A 63 -0.44 3.00 12.25
C PRO A 63 -1.14 2.64 10.92
N SER A 64 -1.39 3.66 10.09
CA SER A 64 -1.90 3.50 8.72
C SER A 64 -3.23 2.74 8.63
N LEU A 65 -4.19 3.08 9.51
CA LEU A 65 -5.50 2.42 9.53
C LEU A 65 -6.48 3.08 8.55
N ARG A 66 -7.14 2.28 7.71
CA ARG A 66 -8.35 2.73 7.01
C ARG A 66 -9.54 2.86 7.97
N PRO A 67 -10.50 3.76 7.70
CA PRO A 67 -11.72 3.90 8.52
C PRO A 67 -12.52 2.60 8.69
N ASP A 68 -12.48 1.71 7.69
CA ASP A 68 -13.18 0.42 7.66
C ASP A 68 -12.32 -0.76 8.14
N SER A 69 -11.10 -0.51 8.63
CA SER A 69 -10.20 -1.57 9.13
C SER A 69 -10.81 -2.39 10.27
N THR A 70 -10.42 -3.66 10.36
CA THR A 70 -10.80 -4.58 11.44
C THR A 70 -10.32 -4.07 12.81
N VAL A 71 -9.24 -3.28 12.84
CA VAL A 71 -8.80 -2.57 14.03
C VAL A 71 -9.89 -1.65 14.56
N LEU A 72 -10.35 -0.72 13.72
CA LEU A 72 -11.32 0.31 14.13
C LEU A 72 -12.72 -0.28 14.33
N THR A 73 -13.13 -1.22 13.48
CA THR A 73 -14.48 -1.81 13.51
C THR A 73 -14.65 -2.88 14.59
N SER A 74 -13.58 -3.58 14.98
CA SER A 74 -13.66 -4.71 15.92
C SER A 74 -12.68 -4.63 17.10
N LEU A 75 -11.37 -4.51 16.86
CA LEU A 75 -10.36 -4.58 17.93
C LEU A 75 -10.58 -3.51 19.01
N LEU A 76 -10.87 -2.26 18.61
CA LEU A 76 -11.06 -1.18 19.59
C LEU A 76 -12.19 -1.47 20.57
N ARG A 77 -13.31 -2.03 20.10
CA ARG A 77 -14.42 -2.42 20.98
C ARG A 77 -13.99 -3.50 21.98
N ILE A 78 -13.33 -4.55 21.49
CA ILE A 78 -12.85 -5.68 22.31
C ILE A 78 -11.81 -5.21 23.33
N ALA A 79 -10.90 -4.30 22.94
CA ALA A 79 -9.92 -3.72 23.84
C ALA A 79 -10.58 -2.89 24.96
N ARG A 80 -11.64 -2.11 24.66
CA ARG A 80 -12.42 -1.38 25.68
C ARG A 80 -13.12 -2.33 26.64
N GLU A 81 -13.76 -3.39 26.14
CA GLU A 81 -14.42 -4.41 26.96
C GLU A 81 -13.44 -5.11 27.91
N ARG A 82 -12.18 -5.23 27.51
CA ARG A 82 -11.07 -5.74 28.33
C ARG A 82 -10.44 -4.71 29.27
N GLY A 83 -10.90 -3.46 29.26
CA GLY A 83 -10.36 -2.38 30.09
C GLY A 83 -8.97 -1.90 29.67
N LEU A 84 -8.56 -2.12 28.41
CA LEU A 84 -7.28 -1.64 27.90
C LEU A 84 -7.35 -0.14 27.59
N ALA A 85 -6.23 0.56 27.83
CA ALA A 85 -6.07 1.94 27.42
C ALA A 85 -5.93 2.03 25.89
N ILE A 86 -6.61 2.99 25.27
CA ILE A 86 -6.65 3.18 23.82
C ILE A 86 -6.38 4.65 23.52
N SER A 87 -5.46 4.90 22.59
CA SER A 87 -5.28 6.21 21.96
C SER A 87 -5.44 6.05 20.45
N CYS A 88 -6.20 6.94 19.82
CA CYS A 88 -6.40 6.98 18.38
C CYS A 88 -6.34 8.43 17.93
N GLU A 89 -5.49 8.72 16.96
CA GLU A 89 -5.30 10.06 16.41
C GLU A 89 -5.38 9.99 14.88
N PRO A 90 -6.04 10.96 14.22
CA PRO A 90 -5.97 11.07 12.77
C PRO A 90 -4.52 11.23 12.31
N HIS A 91 -4.09 10.40 11.35
CA HIS A 91 -2.72 10.40 10.84
C HIS A 91 -2.59 11.21 9.54
N ASP A 92 -3.34 10.82 8.51
CA ASP A 92 -3.32 11.48 7.19
C ASP A 92 -4.64 11.24 6.43
N VAL A 93 -4.74 11.76 5.21
CA VAL A 93 -5.86 11.52 4.28
C VAL A 93 -5.54 10.38 3.32
N SER A 94 -6.53 9.50 3.14
CA SER A 94 -6.53 8.47 2.11
C SER A 94 -7.29 8.99 0.88
N LEU A 95 -6.83 8.60 -0.31
CA LEU A 95 -7.54 8.84 -1.56
C LEU A 95 -7.90 7.49 -2.19
N GLU A 96 -9.18 7.30 -2.46
CA GLU A 96 -9.74 6.13 -3.13
C GLU A 96 -10.65 6.62 -4.25
N LEU A 97 -10.64 5.91 -5.37
CA LEU A 97 -11.44 6.24 -6.53
C LEU A 97 -11.99 4.97 -7.17
N ASP A 98 -13.32 4.83 -7.16
CA ASP A 98 -14.00 3.85 -8.00
C ASP A 98 -13.79 4.22 -9.46
N LEU A 99 -13.03 3.39 -10.19
CA LEU A 99 -12.75 3.62 -11.59
C LEU A 99 -14.01 3.35 -12.43
N PRO A 100 -14.51 4.35 -13.18
CA PRO A 100 -15.63 4.11 -14.09
C PRO A 100 -15.19 3.27 -15.29
N ALA A 101 -16.17 2.76 -16.04
CA ALA A 101 -15.92 1.84 -17.14
C ALA A 101 -15.22 2.52 -18.33
N THR A 102 -15.35 3.84 -18.46
CA THR A 102 -14.82 4.60 -19.59
C THR A 102 -14.02 5.82 -19.19
N TRP A 103 -13.11 6.22 -20.09
CA TRP A 103 -12.31 7.43 -19.94
C TRP A 103 -13.16 8.70 -19.86
N ASP A 104 -14.23 8.78 -20.65
CA ASP A 104 -15.11 9.95 -20.66
C ASP A 104 -15.88 10.10 -19.34
N GLU A 105 -16.39 8.99 -18.79
CA GLU A 105 -17.00 8.98 -17.45
C GLU A 105 -16.00 9.40 -16.36
N TYR A 106 -14.75 8.92 -16.43
CA TYR A 106 -13.70 9.36 -15.52
C TYR A 106 -13.48 10.87 -15.60
N LEU A 107 -13.40 11.42 -16.81
CA LEU A 107 -13.25 12.86 -16.97
C LEU A 107 -14.45 13.61 -16.38
N GLU A 108 -15.68 13.13 -16.58
CA GLU A 108 -16.90 13.77 -16.05
C GLU A 108 -16.90 13.85 -14.52
N MET A 109 -16.33 12.87 -13.82
CA MET A 109 -16.16 12.89 -12.35
C MET A 109 -15.24 14.02 -11.86
N LEU A 110 -14.30 14.49 -12.70
CA LEU A 110 -13.36 15.54 -12.32
C LEU A 110 -14.01 16.93 -12.38
N SER A 111 -13.58 17.83 -11.49
CA SER A 111 -13.95 19.26 -11.58
C SER A 111 -13.49 19.86 -12.93
N ALA A 112 -14.17 20.92 -13.39
CA ALA A 112 -13.82 21.59 -14.66
C ALA A 112 -12.34 22.00 -14.74
N LYS A 113 -11.76 22.45 -13.62
CA LYS A 113 -10.33 22.79 -13.52
C LYS A 113 -9.46 21.56 -13.72
N GLN A 114 -9.76 20.45 -13.04
CA GLN A 114 -8.98 19.21 -13.14
C GLN A 114 -9.11 18.56 -14.51
N ARG A 115 -10.32 18.53 -15.09
CA ARG A 115 -10.53 18.10 -16.49
C ARG A 115 -9.66 18.87 -17.47
N HIS A 116 -9.63 20.20 -17.34
CA HIS A 116 -8.80 21.03 -18.20
C HIS A 116 -7.32 20.74 -18.01
N GLU A 117 -6.88 20.54 -16.76
CA GLU A 117 -5.49 20.23 -16.43
C GLU A 117 -5.05 18.86 -17.00
N VAL A 118 -5.87 17.82 -16.89
CA VAL A 118 -5.62 16.49 -17.50
C VAL A 118 -5.48 16.62 -19.01
N ARG A 119 -6.46 17.26 -19.68
CA ARG A 119 -6.42 17.47 -21.14
C ARG A 119 -5.20 18.27 -21.58
N ARG A 120 -4.85 19.32 -20.83
CA ARG A 120 -3.66 20.14 -21.07
C ARG A 120 -2.38 19.32 -20.96
N LYS A 121 -2.24 18.47 -19.94
CA LYS A 121 -1.08 17.58 -19.78
C LYS A 121 -0.96 16.56 -20.90
N LEU A 122 -2.06 15.90 -21.28
CA LEU A 122 -2.07 14.93 -22.38
C LEU A 122 -1.71 15.59 -23.71
N LYS A 123 -2.23 16.78 -24.00
CA LYS A 123 -1.85 17.53 -25.20
C LYS A 123 -0.37 17.87 -25.23
N ARG A 124 0.19 18.37 -24.12
CA ARG A 124 1.62 18.68 -24.02
C ARG A 124 2.49 17.43 -24.16
N LEU A 125 2.03 16.30 -23.65
CA LEU A 125 2.71 15.02 -23.82
C LEU A 125 2.72 14.63 -25.30
N SER A 126 1.59 14.72 -26.02
CA SER A 126 1.53 14.42 -27.47
C SER A 126 2.35 15.35 -28.34
N GLU A 127 2.60 16.57 -27.87
CA GLU A 127 3.47 17.54 -28.56
C GLU A 127 4.97 17.29 -28.28
N ALA A 128 5.30 16.43 -27.31
CA ALA A 128 6.68 16.24 -26.87
C ALA A 128 7.48 15.24 -27.72
N GLY A 129 6.80 14.33 -28.44
CA GLY A 129 7.43 13.29 -29.27
C GLY A 129 6.51 12.09 -29.47
N ASP A 130 7.06 11.00 -29.99
CA ASP A 130 6.35 9.73 -30.10
C ASP A 130 6.20 9.10 -28.70
N ILE A 131 4.97 8.79 -28.29
CA ILE A 131 4.67 8.31 -26.94
C ILE A 131 4.43 6.81 -26.97
N ASP A 132 5.11 6.11 -26.07
CA ASP A 132 4.85 4.71 -25.78
C ASP A 132 4.69 4.53 -24.26
N TYR A 133 3.69 3.75 -23.84
CA TYR A 133 3.46 3.41 -22.44
C TYR A 133 3.30 1.89 -22.33
N VAL A 134 4.28 1.27 -21.67
CA VAL A 134 4.36 -0.18 -21.51
C VAL A 134 4.09 -0.53 -20.06
N VAL A 135 3.27 -1.56 -19.84
CA VAL A 135 3.07 -2.17 -18.53
C VAL A 135 3.69 -3.55 -18.56
N GLU A 136 4.70 -3.75 -17.72
CA GLU A 136 5.35 -5.04 -17.52
C GLU A 136 4.63 -5.77 -16.39
N ASP A 137 3.97 -6.89 -16.72
CA ASP A 137 3.25 -7.75 -15.79
C ASP A 137 4.12 -8.94 -15.36
N GLY A 138 3.99 -9.40 -14.10
CA GLY A 138 4.25 -10.79 -13.72
C GLY A 138 5.72 -11.24 -13.65
N ASN A 139 6.63 -10.52 -14.31
CA ASN A 139 8.06 -10.81 -14.43
C ASN A 139 8.81 -9.51 -14.70
N ALA A 140 8.56 -8.49 -13.88
CA ALA A 140 9.38 -7.30 -13.86
C ALA A 140 10.85 -7.73 -13.77
N THR A 141 11.56 -7.64 -14.89
CA THR A 141 12.95 -8.06 -14.94
C THR A 141 13.77 -7.17 -14.00
N GLY A 142 14.91 -7.67 -13.52
CA GLY A 142 15.84 -6.86 -12.73
C GLY A 142 16.13 -5.49 -13.38
N GLU A 143 16.12 -5.43 -14.70
CA GLU A 143 16.29 -4.21 -15.49
C GLU A 143 15.13 -3.20 -15.33
N CYS A 144 13.88 -3.67 -15.25
CA CYS A 144 12.71 -2.81 -15.08
C CYS A 144 12.68 -2.17 -13.69
N ILE A 145 12.99 -2.94 -12.65
CA ILE A 145 13.10 -2.39 -11.29
C ILE A 145 14.30 -1.45 -11.17
N ASP A 146 15.43 -1.76 -11.82
CA ASP A 146 16.59 -0.85 -11.89
C ASP A 146 16.23 0.48 -12.56
N LEU A 147 15.47 0.42 -13.65
CA LEU A 147 14.98 1.59 -14.35
C LEU A 147 14.07 2.43 -13.46
N PHE A 148 13.11 1.81 -12.77
CA PHE A 148 12.24 2.48 -11.81
C PHE A 148 13.03 3.18 -10.72
N LEU A 149 13.95 2.47 -10.04
CA LEU A 149 14.75 3.04 -8.96
C LEU A 149 15.62 4.21 -9.44
N ARG A 150 16.19 4.11 -10.64
CA ARG A 150 16.97 5.18 -11.27
C ARG A 150 16.12 6.43 -11.52
N LEU A 151 14.94 6.27 -12.14
CA LEU A 151 14.04 7.38 -12.44
C LEU A 151 13.44 8.00 -11.17
N PHE A 152 13.14 7.18 -10.16
CA PHE A 152 12.65 7.63 -8.86
C PHE A 152 13.66 8.57 -8.18
N ARG A 153 14.95 8.19 -8.13
CA ARG A 153 16.01 9.07 -7.57
C ARG A 153 16.15 10.38 -8.33
N ALA A 154 16.02 10.34 -9.65
CA ALA A 154 16.13 11.52 -10.51
C ALA A 154 14.96 12.51 -10.34
N THR A 155 13.86 12.10 -9.69
CA THR A 155 12.65 12.93 -9.54
C THR A 155 12.91 14.16 -8.66
N SER A 156 13.60 13.99 -7.53
CA SER A 156 13.94 15.11 -6.62
C SER A 156 15.02 14.72 -5.63
N LYS A 157 15.64 15.73 -4.99
CA LYS A 157 16.62 15.51 -3.91
C LYS A 157 16.02 14.72 -2.74
N GLU A 158 14.76 15.00 -2.39
CA GLU A 158 14.04 14.29 -1.33
C GLU A 158 13.85 12.81 -1.69
N LYS A 159 13.40 12.51 -2.92
CA LYS A 159 13.23 11.14 -3.41
C LYS A 159 14.56 10.39 -3.49
N SER A 160 15.64 11.08 -3.87
CA SER A 160 16.99 10.51 -3.81
C SER A 160 17.45 10.22 -2.39
N THR A 161 17.06 11.02 -1.39
CA THR A 161 17.46 10.83 0.02
C THR A 161 16.65 9.71 0.67
N PHE A 162 15.38 9.58 0.29
CA PHE A 162 14.49 8.48 0.68
C PHE A 162 15.00 7.11 0.18
N MET A 163 15.54 7.07 -1.04
CA MET A 163 16.00 5.83 -1.68
C MET A 163 17.39 5.41 -1.17
N THR A 164 17.46 4.96 0.08
CA THR A 164 18.65 4.36 0.69
C THR A 164 18.89 2.94 0.17
N ALA A 165 20.06 2.35 0.45
CA ALA A 165 20.36 0.98 0.06
C ALA A 165 19.34 -0.04 0.62
N ASP A 166 18.87 0.16 1.85
CA ASP A 166 17.86 -0.72 2.48
C ASP A 166 16.50 -0.57 1.77
N MET A 167 16.12 0.66 1.40
CA MET A 167 14.88 0.92 0.68
C MET A 167 14.91 0.33 -0.74
N GLU A 168 16.05 0.40 -1.43
CA GLU A 168 16.24 -0.28 -2.71
C GLU A 168 16.11 -1.80 -2.58
N ALA A 169 16.74 -2.40 -1.58
CA ALA A 169 16.63 -3.83 -1.32
C ALA A 169 15.18 -4.23 -1.00
N PHE A 170 14.45 -3.38 -0.28
CA PHE A 170 13.03 -3.55 0.01
C PHE A 170 12.18 -3.55 -1.28
N PHE A 171 12.32 -2.56 -2.15
CA PHE A 171 11.57 -2.50 -3.41
C PHE A 171 11.87 -3.69 -4.34
N ARG A 172 13.13 -4.15 -4.39
CA ARG A 172 13.49 -5.37 -5.13
C ARG A 172 12.82 -6.60 -4.53
N SER A 173 12.85 -6.72 -3.21
CA SER A 173 12.23 -7.85 -2.51
C SER A 173 10.72 -7.89 -2.73
N ILE A 174 10.04 -6.74 -2.76
CA ILE A 174 8.61 -6.66 -3.12
C ILE A 174 8.38 -7.11 -4.55
N ALA A 175 9.14 -6.58 -5.51
CA ALA A 175 8.97 -6.92 -6.92
C ALA A 175 9.15 -8.43 -7.17
N GLU A 176 10.08 -9.08 -6.46
CA GLU A 176 10.29 -10.52 -6.53
C GLU A 176 9.20 -11.32 -5.79
N ALA A 177 8.90 -10.97 -4.55
CA ALA A 177 7.95 -11.72 -3.72
C ALA A 177 6.49 -11.58 -4.18
N MET A 178 6.17 -10.50 -4.88
CA MET A 178 4.82 -10.16 -5.34
C MET A 178 4.77 -10.11 -6.86
N ALA A 179 5.61 -10.88 -7.55
CA ALA A 179 5.74 -10.88 -9.01
C ALA A 179 4.39 -10.98 -9.74
N ASP A 180 3.47 -11.81 -9.24
CA ASP A 180 2.14 -12.04 -9.85
C ASP A 180 1.21 -10.82 -9.81
N ILE A 181 1.48 -9.84 -8.94
CA ILE A 181 0.61 -8.68 -8.72
C ILE A 181 1.33 -7.34 -8.86
N VAL A 182 2.67 -7.32 -8.88
CA VAL A 182 3.43 -6.10 -9.15
C VAL A 182 3.31 -5.74 -10.63
N LYS A 183 3.08 -4.46 -10.89
CA LYS A 183 3.06 -3.88 -12.24
C LYS A 183 4.03 -2.72 -12.32
N LEU A 184 4.86 -2.71 -13.36
CA LEU A 184 5.73 -1.58 -13.67
C LEU A 184 5.26 -0.90 -14.95
N GLY A 185 4.75 0.31 -14.81
CA GLY A 185 4.38 1.17 -15.93
C GLY A 185 5.55 2.05 -16.34
N ILE A 186 5.97 2.00 -17.60
CA ILE A 186 7.09 2.76 -18.14
C ILE A 186 6.58 3.66 -19.27
N LEU A 187 6.73 4.97 -19.09
CA LEU A 187 6.46 5.97 -20.11
C LEU A 187 7.74 6.27 -20.89
N LYS A 188 7.67 6.19 -22.22
CA LYS A 188 8.73 6.53 -23.14
C LYS A 188 8.32 7.68 -24.05
N ILE A 189 9.28 8.53 -24.39
CA ILE A 189 9.17 9.55 -25.44
C ILE A 189 10.32 9.32 -26.42
N ASP A 190 10.01 9.18 -27.70
CA ASP A 190 10.98 8.85 -28.75
C ASP A 190 11.83 7.61 -28.37
N ALA A 191 11.16 6.55 -27.90
CA ALA A 191 11.73 5.31 -27.36
C ALA A 191 12.60 5.43 -26.09
N MET A 192 12.80 6.64 -25.56
CA MET A 192 13.58 6.88 -24.33
C MET A 192 12.67 6.82 -23.09
N PRO A 193 12.96 5.98 -22.07
CA PRO A 193 12.20 5.98 -20.83
C PRO A 193 12.37 7.29 -20.05
N VAL A 194 11.25 7.98 -19.78
CA VAL A 194 11.23 9.28 -19.09
C VAL A 194 10.56 9.23 -17.73
N ALA A 195 9.65 8.28 -17.50
CA ALA A 195 8.99 8.09 -16.21
C ALA A 195 8.67 6.61 -16.00
N ALA A 196 8.60 6.21 -14.73
CA ALA A 196 8.18 4.88 -14.33
C ALA A 196 7.33 4.95 -13.05
N VAL A 197 6.39 4.02 -12.94
CA VAL A 197 5.54 3.82 -11.76
C VAL A 197 5.52 2.34 -11.42
N MET A 198 5.49 2.04 -10.12
CA MET A 198 5.29 0.69 -9.60
C MET A 198 3.98 0.65 -8.84
N CYS A 199 3.12 -0.32 -9.14
CA CYS A 199 1.83 -0.53 -8.48
C CYS A 199 1.65 -2.01 -8.10
N LEU A 200 0.68 -2.28 -7.23
CA LEU A 200 0.27 -3.64 -6.87
C LEU A 200 -1.19 -3.85 -7.31
N ASP A 201 -1.42 -4.61 -8.37
CA ASP A 201 -2.75 -4.97 -8.84
C ASP A 201 -3.24 -6.25 -8.14
N TYR A 202 -4.15 -6.08 -7.20
CA TYR A 202 -4.74 -7.18 -6.45
C TYR A 202 -6.26 -7.14 -6.55
N ARG A 203 -6.83 -8.18 -7.18
CA ARG A 203 -8.29 -8.40 -7.31
C ARG A 203 -9.04 -7.22 -7.95
N GLY A 204 -8.41 -6.53 -8.89
CA GLY A 204 -9.02 -5.39 -9.60
C GLY A 204 -8.91 -4.06 -8.87
N THR A 205 -8.04 -3.99 -7.85
CA THR A 205 -7.64 -2.75 -7.18
C THR A 205 -6.14 -2.55 -7.37
N ILE A 206 -5.74 -1.31 -7.68
CA ILE A 206 -4.34 -0.88 -7.91
C ILE A 206 -3.94 0.11 -6.83
#